data_AF-L5LB34-F1
#
_entry.id   AF-L5LB34-F1
#
_cell.length_a   1.000
_cell.length_b   1.000
_cell.length_c   1.000
_cell.angle_alpha   90.00
_cell.angle_beta   90.00
_cell.angle_gamma   90.00
#
_symmetry.space_group_name_H-M   'P 1'
#
loop_
_entity.id
_entity.type
_entity.pdbx_description
1 polymer ?
#
loop_
_entity_poly.entity_id
_entity_poly.type
_entity_poly.pdbx_seq_one_letter_code
_entity_poly.pdbx_strand_id
1 'polypeptide(L)'
;METLPINPVGEKSTSEPQQQWGGNPKKSLHPTAQTRQQPQEPGVLELRMIPAPSQLLEVPPGAGKLTAALEGAAEKPRGSASEMPAPLRAPDLWDCPDGSFVKKIVIRGHGLDKPKLGSRCRVLAFGFPFGSGLPEGWTELTMGFGSWREGTWGELTEKCLESMCQGEEAELQLPGHSGPPVRLTLASFTQGQDSWELEASEKEALARQERARGTELFRAGDPEGAARCYGRALRLLLTLPPPGSPERTVLHANLAACQLLLGQPHLAAQSCDRVLEREPGHVKALYRRGVAQAALGNLEKATADLKKVLAVDPKNRAAQEELERVFFQGKKQDAGLAQGLRKMFG
;
A
#
# COMPACT_ATOMS: atom_id res chain seq x y z
N MET A 1 -40.89 10.02 70.02
CA MET A 1 -41.99 9.07 70.25
C MET A 1 -42.22 8.39 68.90
N GLU A 2 -41.91 7.12 68.66
CA GLU A 2 -41.37 5.96 69.43
C GLU A 2 -40.54 5.12 68.41
N THR A 3 -39.29 4.71 68.63
CA THR A 3 -38.77 3.52 69.36
C THR A 3 -39.30 2.12 68.94
N LEU A 4 -38.35 1.20 68.73
CA LEU A 4 -38.45 -0.21 68.23
C LEU A 4 -39.10 -1.19 69.25
N PRO A 5 -39.47 -2.44 68.85
CA PRO A 5 -38.60 -3.66 68.98
C PRO A 5 -38.65 -4.60 67.74
N ILE A 6 -37.71 -5.52 67.37
CA ILE A 6 -36.84 -6.56 68.00
C ILE A 6 -37.44 -8.00 68.05
N ASN A 7 -37.03 -8.87 67.09
CA ASN A 7 -36.68 -10.33 67.15
C ASN A 7 -37.65 -11.40 67.77
N PRO A 8 -37.33 -12.74 67.84
CA PRO A 8 -36.23 -13.59 67.29
C PRO A 8 -36.66 -14.99 66.66
N VAL A 9 -35.65 -15.86 66.42
CA VAL A 9 -35.62 -17.36 66.38
C VAL A 9 -35.78 -18.04 64.99
N GLY A 10 -34.90 -18.97 64.56
CA GLY A 10 -33.64 -19.44 65.17
C GLY A 10 -32.86 -20.53 64.39
N GLU A 11 -31.61 -20.78 64.87
CA GLU A 11 -30.75 -22.01 64.86
C GLU A 11 -30.69 -22.95 63.61
N LYS A 12 -29.56 -23.56 63.18
CA LYS A 12 -28.38 -24.18 63.86
C LYS A 12 -27.12 -24.11 62.92
N SER A 13 -25.90 -23.79 63.34
CA SER A 13 -24.80 -24.71 63.81
C SER A 13 -24.75 -26.09 63.09
N THR A 14 -23.65 -26.72 62.65
CA THR A 14 -22.16 -26.60 62.71
C THR A 14 -21.58 -27.77 61.85
N SER A 15 -20.30 -27.93 61.46
CA SER A 15 -19.02 -27.20 61.54
C SER A 15 -17.99 -27.87 60.56
N GLU A 16 -16.83 -27.24 60.30
CA GLU A 16 -15.64 -27.93 59.75
C GLU A 16 -14.94 -28.79 60.86
N PRO A 17 -13.93 -29.66 60.55
CA PRO A 17 -12.54 -29.17 60.37
C PRO A 17 -11.68 -29.92 59.32
N GLN A 18 -10.51 -29.34 59.03
CA GLN A 18 -9.44 -29.86 58.16
C GLN A 18 -8.65 -31.03 58.80
N GLN A 19 -8.01 -31.89 57.98
CA GLN A 19 -6.63 -32.37 58.25
C GLN A 19 -5.92 -32.92 57.00
N GLN A 20 -4.67 -33.36 57.17
CA GLN A 20 -3.57 -33.16 56.20
C GLN A 20 -2.74 -34.45 55.96
N TRP A 21 -1.92 -34.43 54.87
CA TRP A 21 -0.73 -35.26 54.55
C TRP A 21 -0.88 -36.63 53.84
N GLY A 22 -0.02 -36.80 52.83
CA GLY A 22 0.71 -38.05 52.60
C GLY A 22 0.42 -38.82 51.31
N GLY A 23 1.36 -38.81 50.35
CA GLY A 23 1.41 -39.82 49.29
C GLY A 23 1.74 -39.31 47.88
N ASN A 24 3.01 -39.42 47.47
CA ASN A 24 3.45 -39.25 46.09
C ASN A 24 3.84 -40.61 45.52
N PRO A 25 3.36 -41.01 44.33
CA PRO A 25 4.27 -41.70 43.42
C PRO A 25 4.22 -41.17 41.98
N LYS A 26 5.43 -41.07 41.40
CA LYS A 26 5.72 -40.71 40.00
C LYS A 26 4.86 -41.48 38.99
N LYS A 27 4.36 -40.80 37.94
CA LYS A 27 4.13 -41.42 36.62
C LYS A 27 4.32 -40.43 35.46
N SER A 28 5.30 -40.75 34.62
CA SER A 28 5.47 -40.40 33.19
C SER A 28 5.07 -39.01 32.68
N LEU A 29 6.08 -38.21 32.30
CA LEU A 29 5.97 -37.17 31.29
C LEU A 29 5.59 -37.78 29.93
N HIS A 30 4.54 -37.25 29.30
CA HIS A 30 4.42 -37.18 27.84
C HIS A 30 3.87 -35.80 27.47
N PRO A 31 4.64 -34.93 26.79
CA PRO A 31 4.09 -33.69 26.26
C PRO A 31 3.26 -34.02 25.02
N THR A 32 1.94 -34.05 25.17
CA THR A 32 1.03 -34.08 24.01
C THR A 32 1.20 -32.77 23.25
N ALA A 33 1.92 -32.83 22.13
CA ALA A 33 2.10 -31.70 21.23
C ALA A 33 0.76 -31.37 20.55
N GLN A 34 -0.11 -30.66 21.27
CA GLN A 34 -1.26 -29.99 20.66
C GLN A 34 -0.70 -28.91 19.73
N THR A 35 -0.84 -29.15 18.43
CA THR A 35 -0.51 -28.18 17.39
C THR A 35 -1.38 -26.95 17.61
N ARG A 36 -0.82 -25.95 18.30
CA ARG A 36 -1.45 -24.64 18.50
C ARG A 36 -1.49 -23.96 17.14
N GLN A 37 -2.56 -24.21 16.38
CA GLN A 37 -2.89 -23.43 15.20
C GLN A 37 -2.86 -21.95 15.64
N GLN A 38 -2.03 -21.14 14.99
CA GLN A 38 -2.13 -19.69 15.15
C GLN A 38 -3.58 -19.29 14.79
N PRO A 39 -4.22 -18.41 15.56
CA PRO A 39 -5.50 -17.84 15.14
C PRO A 39 -5.36 -17.30 13.72
N GLN A 40 -6.27 -17.66 12.82
CA GLN A 40 -6.29 -17.01 11.51
C GLN A 40 -6.63 -15.54 11.74
N GLU A 41 -5.64 -14.67 11.57
CA GLU A 41 -5.85 -13.24 11.77
C GLU A 41 -6.89 -12.69 10.79
N PRO A 42 -8.02 -12.12 11.29
CA PRO A 42 -9.11 -11.70 10.45
C PRO A 42 -8.73 -10.45 9.64
N GLY A 43 -8.24 -10.67 8.41
CA GLY A 43 -7.96 -9.60 7.45
C GLY A 43 -6.68 -9.80 6.64
N VAL A 44 -5.77 -10.72 7.01
CA VAL A 44 -4.56 -10.97 6.23
C VAL A 44 -4.88 -11.87 5.03
N LEU A 45 -4.78 -11.32 3.82
CA LEU A 45 -5.03 -12.01 2.55
C LEU A 45 -4.29 -13.34 2.45
N GLU A 46 -4.88 -14.31 1.77
CA GLU A 46 -4.18 -15.50 1.28
C GLU A 46 -3.74 -15.30 -0.17
N LEU A 47 -2.49 -15.65 -0.47
CA LEU A 47 -2.04 -15.84 -1.84
C LEU A 47 -2.35 -17.28 -2.22
N ARG A 48 -3.35 -17.49 -3.09
CA ARG A 48 -3.41 -18.75 -3.85
C ARG A 48 -2.13 -18.84 -4.66
N MET A 49 -1.42 -19.97 -4.54
CA MET A 49 -0.13 -20.31 -5.15
C MET A 49 0.33 -19.32 -6.24
N ILE A 50 1.31 -18.47 -5.92
CA ILE A 50 1.98 -17.64 -6.92
C ILE A 50 2.55 -18.60 -7.99
N PRO A 51 2.15 -18.53 -9.27
CA PRO A 51 2.79 -19.32 -10.30
C PRO A 51 4.26 -18.87 -10.40
N ALA A 52 5.18 -19.84 -10.52
CA ALA A 52 6.61 -19.57 -10.45
C ALA A 52 7.03 -18.43 -11.41
N PRO A 53 7.94 -17.50 -11.03
CA PRO A 53 8.28 -16.31 -11.82
C PRO A 53 8.90 -16.55 -13.22
N SER A 54 8.98 -17.81 -13.68
CA SER A 54 9.65 -18.26 -14.90
C SER A 54 8.95 -17.87 -16.22
N GLN A 55 7.86 -17.09 -16.19
CA GLN A 55 7.11 -16.68 -17.39
C GLN A 55 7.18 -15.18 -17.71
N LEU A 56 7.92 -14.39 -16.93
CA LEU A 56 8.12 -12.96 -17.20
C LEU A 56 9.59 -12.60 -17.02
N LEU A 57 10.34 -12.57 -18.14
CA LEU A 57 11.46 -11.66 -18.47
C LEU A 57 12.34 -12.27 -19.59
N GLU A 58 11.94 -12.05 -20.85
CA GLU A 58 12.92 -11.87 -21.94
C GLU A 58 12.90 -10.39 -22.32
N VAL A 59 14.05 -9.72 -22.21
CA VAL A 59 14.23 -8.31 -22.60
C VAL A 59 15.22 -8.27 -23.77
N PRO A 60 14.82 -7.79 -24.96
CA PRO A 60 15.73 -7.67 -26.09
C PRO A 60 16.70 -6.47 -25.87
N PRO A 61 17.96 -6.56 -26.34
CA PRO A 61 18.94 -5.49 -26.14
C PRO A 61 18.83 -4.39 -27.20
N GLY A 62 18.81 -3.12 -26.80
CA GLY A 62 18.87 -2.03 -27.77
C GLY A 62 18.65 -0.62 -27.22
N ALA A 63 19.71 0.02 -26.69
CA ALA A 63 19.81 1.48 -26.61
C ALA A 63 21.29 1.89 -26.63
N GLY A 64 21.75 2.43 -27.76
CA GLY A 64 23.14 2.86 -27.93
C GLY A 64 23.43 4.19 -27.22
N LYS A 65 24.69 4.37 -26.80
CA LYS A 65 25.21 5.65 -26.30
C LYS A 65 25.24 6.68 -27.42
N LEU A 66 24.75 7.90 -27.16
CA LEU A 66 25.10 9.09 -27.91
C LEU A 66 25.45 10.23 -26.96
N THR A 67 26.74 10.53 -26.86
CA THR A 67 27.30 11.75 -26.28
C THR A 67 27.89 12.58 -27.42
N ALA A 68 27.42 13.81 -27.59
CA ALA A 68 28.07 14.80 -28.45
C ALA A 68 27.88 16.20 -27.84
N ALA A 69 28.95 16.99 -27.84
CA ALA A 69 28.98 18.35 -27.30
C ALA A 69 28.49 19.37 -28.34
N LEU A 70 28.15 20.58 -27.86
CA LEU A 70 28.16 21.81 -28.68
C LEU A 70 28.47 23.02 -27.79
N GLU A 71 29.70 23.52 -27.88
CA GLU A 71 30.00 24.94 -27.67
C GLU A 71 29.77 25.67 -29.00
N GLY A 72 29.38 26.95 -28.99
CA GLY A 72 29.33 27.72 -30.24
C GLY A 72 28.59 29.06 -30.22
N ALA A 73 29.36 30.13 -30.00
CA ALA A 73 29.22 31.47 -30.56
C ALA A 73 27.91 32.30 -30.40
N ALA A 74 28.10 33.59 -30.12
CA ALA A 74 27.06 34.61 -30.14
C ALA A 74 27.13 35.44 -31.44
N GLU A 75 25.97 35.92 -31.92
CA GLU A 75 25.93 37.08 -32.81
C GLU A 75 24.59 37.83 -32.67
N LYS A 76 24.62 39.16 -32.84
CA LYS A 76 23.45 40.06 -32.85
C LYS A 76 23.31 40.68 -34.23
N PRO A 77 22.07 40.86 -34.71
CA PRO A 77 21.72 42.02 -35.52
C PRO A 77 20.76 42.97 -34.80
N ARG A 78 20.91 44.27 -35.06
CA ARG A 78 19.91 45.30 -34.73
C ARG A 78 18.87 45.33 -35.86
N GLY A 79 17.58 45.39 -35.52
CA GLY A 79 16.47 45.57 -36.46
C GLY A 79 15.39 46.43 -35.82
N SER A 80 14.72 47.28 -36.61
CA SER A 80 13.84 48.36 -36.15
C SER A 80 12.44 47.89 -35.70
N ALA A 81 11.80 48.72 -34.88
CA ALA A 81 10.46 48.46 -34.36
C ALA A 81 9.39 48.35 -35.47
N SER A 82 8.52 47.35 -35.32
CA SER A 82 7.16 47.31 -35.85
C SER A 82 6.29 46.64 -34.78
N GLU A 83 5.01 47.00 -34.73
CA GLU A 83 4.13 46.72 -33.59
C GLU A 83 3.89 45.22 -33.38
N MET A 84 4.09 44.75 -32.14
CA MET A 84 3.74 43.40 -31.71
C MET A 84 2.52 43.46 -30.79
N PRO A 85 1.56 42.53 -30.92
CA PRO A 85 0.45 42.42 -29.97
C PRO A 85 0.97 42.08 -28.57
N ALA A 86 0.17 42.40 -27.55
CA ALA A 86 0.50 42.16 -26.14
C ALA A 86 1.01 40.73 -25.92
N PRO A 87 1.99 40.51 -25.00
CA PRO A 87 2.58 39.20 -24.80
C PRO A 87 1.48 38.19 -24.48
N LEU A 88 1.39 37.16 -25.32
CA LEU A 88 0.64 35.94 -25.01
C LEU A 88 1.09 35.50 -23.62
N ARG A 89 0.22 35.65 -22.61
CA ARG A 89 0.51 35.12 -21.28
C ARG A 89 0.85 33.65 -21.47
N ALA A 90 2.01 33.23 -20.97
CA ALA A 90 2.32 31.82 -20.90
C ALA A 90 1.12 31.11 -20.26
N PRO A 91 0.69 29.94 -20.78
CA PRO A 91 -0.40 29.20 -20.15
C PRO A 91 -0.05 29.01 -18.67
N ASP A 92 -1.02 29.20 -17.79
CA ASP A 92 -0.84 28.99 -16.36
C ASP A 92 -0.71 27.49 -16.11
N LEU A 93 0.52 26.99 -16.24
CA LEU A 93 0.89 25.60 -15.99
C LEU A 93 1.16 25.40 -14.50
N TRP A 94 0.68 24.29 -13.98
CA TRP A 94 1.00 23.80 -12.64
C TRP A 94 1.47 22.36 -12.77
N ASP A 95 2.75 22.13 -12.47
CA ASP A 95 3.33 20.79 -12.43
C ASP A 95 2.94 20.09 -11.13
N CYS A 96 2.45 18.86 -11.22
CA CYS A 96 2.16 18.08 -10.03
C CYS A 96 3.47 17.74 -9.30
N PRO A 97 3.59 17.92 -7.97
CA PRO A 97 4.86 17.76 -7.25
C PRO A 97 5.53 16.38 -7.34
N ASP A 98 4.79 15.33 -7.70
CA ASP A 98 5.29 13.98 -7.93
C ASP A 98 5.59 13.66 -9.42
N GLY A 99 5.44 14.65 -10.30
CA GLY A 99 5.63 14.52 -11.75
C GLY A 99 4.54 13.73 -12.48
N SER A 100 3.43 13.37 -11.83
CA SER A 100 2.42 12.48 -12.42
C SER A 100 1.61 13.13 -13.57
N PHE A 101 1.43 14.45 -13.55
CA PHE A 101 0.79 15.22 -14.62
C PHE A 101 1.16 16.70 -14.57
N VAL A 102 0.91 17.40 -15.67
CA VAL A 102 0.90 18.86 -15.75
C VAL A 102 -0.55 19.32 -15.89
N LYS A 103 -0.99 20.24 -15.04
CA LYS A 103 -2.29 20.90 -15.09
C LYS A 103 -2.15 22.22 -15.85
N LYS A 104 -2.79 22.34 -17.01
CA LYS A 104 -2.90 23.60 -17.75
C LYS A 104 -4.21 24.28 -17.35
N ILE A 105 -4.12 25.39 -16.62
CA ILE A 105 -5.29 26.17 -16.20
C ILE A 105 -5.83 26.95 -17.41
N VAL A 106 -7.07 26.66 -17.79
CA VAL A 106 -7.79 27.29 -18.91
C VAL A 106 -8.60 28.48 -18.41
N ILE A 107 -9.31 28.31 -17.28
CA ILE A 107 -10.03 29.38 -16.58
C ILE A 107 -9.52 29.37 -15.14
N ARG A 108 -9.02 30.51 -14.65
CA ARG A 108 -8.62 30.66 -13.25
C ARG A 108 -9.85 30.65 -12.35
N GLY A 109 -9.80 29.83 -11.30
CA GLY A 109 -10.79 29.87 -10.22
C GLY A 109 -10.65 31.11 -9.33
N HIS A 110 -11.54 31.21 -8.35
CA HIS A 110 -11.60 32.26 -7.34
C HIS A 110 -11.58 31.66 -5.92
N GLY A 111 -11.26 32.50 -4.93
CA GLY A 111 -11.02 32.06 -3.56
C GLY A 111 -9.63 31.43 -3.37
N LEU A 112 -9.31 31.13 -2.11
CA LEU A 112 -8.06 30.47 -1.71
C LEU A 112 -8.30 29.04 -1.19
N ASP A 113 -9.53 28.75 -0.77
CA ASP A 113 -9.96 27.42 -0.34
C ASP A 113 -9.91 26.42 -1.50
N LYS A 114 -9.64 25.17 -1.15
CA LYS A 114 -9.56 24.04 -2.09
C LYS A 114 -10.29 22.83 -1.52
N PRO A 115 -10.73 21.89 -2.36
CA PRO A 115 -11.22 20.58 -1.94
C PRO A 115 -10.26 19.86 -0.98
N LYS A 116 -10.81 19.35 0.11
CA LYS A 116 -10.12 18.54 1.15
C LYS A 116 -10.87 17.23 1.37
N LEU A 117 -10.38 16.36 2.26
CA LEU A 117 -11.06 15.10 2.55
C LEU A 117 -12.53 15.34 2.95
N GLY A 118 -13.46 14.61 2.34
CA GLY A 118 -14.90 14.77 2.59
C GLY A 118 -15.58 15.94 1.86
N SER A 119 -14.84 16.83 1.18
CA SER A 119 -15.44 17.84 0.29
C SER A 119 -16.27 17.15 -0.80
N ARG A 120 -17.55 17.54 -0.94
CA ARG A 120 -18.38 17.22 -2.11
C ARG A 120 -18.11 18.27 -3.18
N CYS A 121 -17.59 17.85 -4.32
CA CYS A 121 -17.17 18.68 -5.44
C CYS A 121 -18.11 18.48 -6.62
N ARG A 122 -18.79 19.55 -7.05
CA ARG A 122 -19.55 19.56 -8.30
C ARG A 122 -18.60 19.83 -9.45
N VAL A 123 -18.42 18.85 -10.33
CA VAL A 123 -17.43 18.90 -11.41
C VAL A 123 -18.05 18.61 -12.77
N LEU A 124 -17.43 19.15 -13.82
CA LEU A 124 -17.67 18.78 -15.22
C LEU A 124 -16.43 18.05 -15.72
N ALA A 125 -16.58 16.76 -16.07
CA ALA A 125 -15.50 15.91 -16.57
C ALA A 125 -15.71 15.61 -18.06
N PHE A 126 -14.68 15.80 -18.89
CA PHE A 126 -14.78 15.59 -20.34
C PHE A 126 -13.48 15.02 -20.93
N GLY A 127 -13.60 14.17 -21.96
CA GLY A 127 -12.47 13.57 -22.66
C GLY A 127 -11.75 12.43 -21.92
N PHE A 128 -12.21 12.04 -20.73
CA PHE A 128 -11.66 10.91 -19.97
C PHE A 128 -11.79 9.59 -20.76
N PRO A 129 -10.75 8.74 -20.81
CA PRO A 129 -10.84 7.44 -21.47
C PRO A 129 -11.93 6.54 -20.89
N PHE A 130 -12.49 5.66 -21.74
CA PHE A 130 -13.44 4.63 -21.31
C PHE A 130 -12.80 3.74 -20.23
N GLY A 131 -13.57 3.42 -19.18
CA GLY A 131 -13.07 2.65 -18.03
C GLY A 131 -12.25 3.44 -17.01
N SER A 132 -12.13 4.77 -17.16
CA SER A 132 -11.46 5.66 -16.19
C SER A 132 -12.13 5.77 -14.80
N GLY A 133 -13.34 5.24 -14.64
CA GLY A 133 -14.13 5.34 -13.40
C GLY A 133 -14.87 6.67 -13.23
N LEU A 134 -14.63 7.66 -14.10
CA LEU A 134 -15.27 8.97 -14.06
C LEU A 134 -16.41 9.05 -15.10
N PRO A 135 -17.61 9.54 -14.71
CA PRO A 135 -18.69 9.76 -15.65
C PRO A 135 -18.42 11.00 -16.51
N GLU A 136 -18.79 10.94 -17.78
CA GLU A 136 -18.72 12.09 -18.69
C GLU A 136 -19.86 13.08 -18.41
N GLY A 137 -19.54 14.37 -18.39
CA GLY A 137 -20.50 15.44 -18.09
C GLY A 137 -20.46 15.91 -16.63
N TRP A 138 -21.58 16.46 -16.16
CA TRP A 138 -21.72 16.98 -14.81
C TRP A 138 -21.92 15.86 -13.78
N THR A 139 -21.11 15.86 -12.72
CA THR A 139 -21.21 14.91 -11.62
C THR A 139 -20.85 15.53 -10.28
N GLU A 140 -21.12 14.82 -9.19
CA GLU A 140 -20.68 15.17 -7.84
C GLU A 140 -19.71 14.08 -7.34
N LEU A 141 -18.48 14.48 -7.02
CA LEU A 141 -17.44 13.61 -6.49
C LEU A 141 -17.19 13.96 -5.03
N THR A 142 -17.01 12.98 -4.16
CA THR A 142 -16.60 13.25 -2.77
C THR A 142 -15.12 12.92 -2.61
N MET A 143 -14.31 13.91 -2.26
CA MET A 143 -12.87 13.75 -2.04
C MET A 143 -12.59 12.69 -0.97
N GLY A 144 -11.73 11.71 -1.27
CA GLY A 144 -11.46 10.56 -0.41
C GLY A 144 -12.44 9.38 -0.54
N PHE A 145 -13.58 9.51 -1.23
CA PHE A 145 -14.62 8.48 -1.24
C PHE A 145 -15.17 8.15 -2.64
N GLY A 146 -15.68 6.94 -2.82
CA GLY A 146 -16.31 6.49 -4.07
C GLY A 146 -15.38 5.76 -5.06
N SER A 147 -15.98 4.96 -5.94
CA SER A 147 -15.32 4.07 -6.92
C SER A 147 -14.49 4.83 -7.95
N TRP A 148 -14.87 6.06 -8.33
CA TRP A 148 -14.16 6.91 -9.29
C TRP A 148 -12.67 7.15 -8.99
N ARG A 149 -12.25 6.91 -7.73
CA ARG A 149 -10.85 6.99 -7.25
C ARG A 149 -10.00 5.76 -7.58
N GLU A 150 -10.60 4.70 -8.12
CA GLU A 150 -9.87 3.52 -8.61
C GLU A 150 -9.24 3.79 -9.98
N GLY A 151 -8.12 3.11 -10.24
CA GLY A 151 -7.33 3.32 -11.44
C GLY A 151 -6.58 4.66 -11.47
N THR A 152 -5.81 4.85 -12.55
CA THR A 152 -4.88 5.98 -12.70
C THR A 152 -5.60 7.32 -12.84
N TRP A 153 -6.70 7.39 -13.60
CA TRP A 153 -7.45 8.63 -13.79
C TRP A 153 -8.15 9.14 -12.54
N GLY A 154 -8.63 8.25 -11.66
CA GLY A 154 -9.19 8.64 -10.37
C GLY A 154 -8.18 9.35 -9.47
N GLU A 155 -6.98 8.80 -9.35
CA GLU A 155 -5.88 9.40 -8.57
C GLU A 155 -5.43 10.75 -9.12
N LEU A 156 -5.27 10.86 -10.43
CA LEU A 156 -4.91 12.12 -11.11
C LEU A 156 -5.99 13.19 -10.92
N THR A 157 -7.26 12.80 -10.99
CA THR A 157 -8.40 13.69 -10.79
C THR A 157 -8.49 14.17 -9.36
N GLU A 158 -8.26 13.30 -8.38
CA GLU A 158 -8.22 13.68 -6.96
C GLU A 158 -7.10 14.70 -6.69
N LYS A 159 -5.86 14.42 -7.13
CA LYS A 159 -4.74 15.38 -7.03
C LYS A 159 -5.01 16.70 -7.77
N CYS A 160 -5.68 16.64 -8.92
CA CYS A 160 -6.07 17.83 -9.66
C CYS A 160 -7.06 18.67 -8.83
N LEU A 161 -8.12 18.07 -8.29
CA LEU A 161 -9.11 18.76 -7.47
C LEU A 161 -8.51 19.37 -6.21
N GLU A 162 -7.61 18.68 -5.50
CA GLU A 162 -6.86 19.22 -4.34
C GLU A 162 -6.04 20.48 -4.70
N SER A 163 -5.70 20.67 -5.98
CA SER A 163 -4.95 21.83 -6.48
C SER A 163 -5.83 22.99 -6.97
N MET A 164 -7.12 22.76 -7.24
CA MET A 164 -8.02 23.69 -7.93
C MET A 164 -8.76 24.64 -6.97
N CYS A 165 -9.01 25.87 -7.43
CA CYS A 165 -9.92 26.82 -6.78
C CYS A 165 -11.35 26.71 -7.36
N GLN A 166 -12.34 27.30 -6.68
CA GLN A 166 -13.72 27.29 -7.16
C GLN A 166 -13.86 28.03 -8.51
N GLY A 167 -14.60 27.46 -9.46
CA GLY A 167 -14.77 27.98 -10.81
C GLY A 167 -13.57 27.75 -11.75
N GLU A 168 -12.55 27.00 -11.33
CA GLU A 168 -11.39 26.70 -12.18
C GLU A 168 -11.74 25.66 -13.25
N GLU A 169 -11.25 25.87 -14.48
CA GLU A 169 -11.25 24.89 -15.57
C GLU A 169 -9.81 24.58 -15.95
N ALA A 170 -9.46 23.29 -16.04
CA ALA A 170 -8.12 22.84 -16.35
C ALA A 170 -8.09 21.66 -17.32
N GLU A 171 -7.02 21.58 -18.11
CA GLU A 171 -6.66 20.43 -18.94
C GLU A 171 -5.52 19.65 -18.27
N LEU A 172 -5.70 18.34 -18.09
CA LEU A 172 -4.69 17.44 -17.53
C LEU A 172 -3.85 16.88 -18.68
N GLN A 173 -2.53 17.02 -18.58
CA GLN A 173 -1.57 16.51 -19.55
C GLN A 173 -0.65 15.48 -18.88
N LEU A 174 -0.63 14.26 -19.42
CA LEU A 174 0.17 13.16 -18.87
C LEU A 174 1.49 13.00 -19.65
N PRO A 175 2.62 12.74 -18.96
CA PRO A 175 3.88 12.44 -19.62
C PRO A 175 3.74 11.28 -20.60
N GLY A 176 4.10 11.51 -21.88
CA GLY A 176 4.04 10.48 -22.92
C GLY A 176 2.64 10.13 -23.45
N HIS A 177 1.57 10.82 -23.03
CA HIS A 177 0.22 10.58 -23.55
C HIS A 177 -0.10 11.46 -24.75
N SER A 178 -0.43 10.84 -25.89
CA SER A 178 -0.82 11.51 -27.15
C SER A 178 -2.34 11.55 -27.39
N GLY A 179 -3.14 11.32 -26.36
CA GLY A 179 -4.60 11.37 -26.43
C GLY A 179 -5.16 12.81 -26.49
N PRO A 180 -6.48 12.95 -26.69
CA PRO A 180 -7.15 14.25 -26.57
C PRO A 180 -6.97 14.83 -25.15
N PRO A 181 -6.95 16.16 -24.99
CA PRO A 181 -6.80 16.79 -23.68
C PRO A 181 -7.99 16.44 -22.78
N VAL A 182 -7.72 15.84 -21.63
CA VAL A 182 -8.74 15.55 -20.62
C VAL A 182 -9.02 16.82 -19.84
N ARG A 183 -10.29 17.18 -19.69
CA ARG A 183 -10.72 18.45 -19.12
C ARG A 183 -11.56 18.25 -17.87
N LEU A 184 -11.30 19.09 -16.87
CA LEU A 184 -11.99 19.10 -15.59
C LEU A 184 -12.33 20.54 -15.19
N THR A 185 -13.60 20.80 -14.87
CA THR A 185 -14.06 22.06 -14.29
C THR A 185 -14.54 21.81 -12.86
N LEU A 186 -14.08 22.60 -11.88
CA LEU A 186 -14.56 22.57 -10.50
C LEU A 186 -15.56 23.72 -10.31
N ALA A 187 -16.87 23.47 -10.34
CA ALA A 187 -17.87 24.54 -10.23
C ALA A 187 -18.06 25.04 -8.80
N SER A 188 -18.12 24.13 -7.83
CA SER A 188 -18.26 24.42 -6.40
C SER A 188 -17.85 23.21 -5.57
N PHE A 189 -17.47 23.43 -4.31
CA PHE A 189 -17.25 22.34 -3.36
C PHE A 189 -17.73 22.72 -1.95
N THR A 190 -18.00 21.72 -1.11
CA THR A 190 -18.26 21.93 0.32
C THR A 190 -16.95 21.92 1.11
N GLN A 191 -16.92 22.60 2.26
CA GLN A 191 -15.81 22.47 3.20
C GLN A 191 -15.57 20.98 3.53
N GLY A 192 -14.30 20.59 3.48
CA GLY A 192 -13.80 19.28 3.92
C GLY A 192 -12.82 19.47 5.08
N GLN A 193 -12.26 18.36 5.57
CA GLN A 193 -11.37 18.33 6.74
C GLN A 193 -9.91 18.12 6.33
N ASP A 194 -9.01 18.79 7.03
CA ASP A 194 -7.58 18.51 6.94
C ASP A 194 -7.18 17.27 7.77
N SER A 195 -6.07 16.64 7.41
CA SER A 195 -5.59 15.41 8.08
C SER A 195 -5.25 15.63 9.57
N TRP A 196 -4.99 16.85 10.03
CA TRP A 196 -4.78 17.16 11.45
C TRP A 196 -6.07 17.47 12.23
N GLU A 197 -7.19 17.72 11.55
CA GLU A 197 -8.50 17.96 12.18
C GLU A 197 -9.23 16.64 12.49
N LEU A 198 -8.83 15.55 11.83
CA LEU A 198 -9.38 14.22 12.04
C LEU A 198 -8.88 13.58 13.34
N GLU A 199 -9.81 13.09 14.14
CA GLU A 199 -9.50 12.37 15.37
C GLU A 199 -8.86 11.01 15.09
N ALA A 200 -8.14 10.46 16.09
CA ALA A 200 -7.45 9.19 15.93
C ALA A 200 -8.40 8.04 15.55
N SER A 201 -9.58 7.99 16.15
CA SER A 201 -10.63 7.00 15.88
C SER A 201 -11.23 7.12 14.47
N GLU A 202 -11.34 8.34 13.95
CA GLU A 202 -11.81 8.61 12.58
C GLU A 202 -10.78 8.16 11.55
N LYS A 203 -9.50 8.47 11.77
CA LYS A 203 -8.38 7.98 10.93
C LYS A 203 -8.33 6.45 10.89
N GLU A 204 -8.55 5.78 12.02
CA GLU A 204 -8.64 4.32 12.08
C GLU A 204 -9.90 3.78 11.39
N ALA A 205 -11.04 4.48 11.44
CA ALA A 205 -12.25 4.10 10.71
C ALA A 205 -12.06 4.20 9.19
N LEU A 206 -11.44 5.29 8.71
CA LEU A 206 -11.11 5.50 7.31
C LEU A 206 -10.06 4.49 6.81
N ALA A 207 -9.04 4.18 7.63
CA ALA A 207 -8.06 3.14 7.31
C ALA A 207 -8.70 1.75 7.21
N ARG A 208 -9.66 1.41 8.07
CA ARG A 208 -10.46 0.17 7.98
C ARG A 208 -11.28 0.11 6.69
N GLN A 209 -11.87 1.23 6.27
CA GLN A 209 -12.65 1.32 5.03
C GLN A 209 -11.75 1.11 3.79
N GLU A 210 -10.62 1.79 3.71
CA GLU A 210 -9.63 1.60 2.64
C GLU A 210 -9.05 0.18 2.65
N ARG A 211 -8.83 -0.44 3.82
CA ARG A 211 -8.43 -1.85 3.92
C ARG A 211 -9.49 -2.80 3.35
N ALA A 212 -10.76 -2.58 3.67
CA ALA A 212 -11.87 -3.40 3.17
C ALA A 212 -11.97 -3.31 1.64
N ARG A 213 -11.95 -2.09 1.10
CA ARG A 213 -11.92 -1.82 -0.34
C ARG A 213 -10.71 -2.46 -1.05
N GLY A 214 -9.52 -2.35 -0.47
CA GLY A 214 -8.32 -3.01 -1.00
C GLY A 214 -8.43 -4.55 -0.98
N THR A 215 -9.16 -5.10 -0.01
CA THR A 215 -9.44 -6.54 0.09
C THR A 215 -10.41 -6.99 -1.01
N GLU A 216 -11.39 -6.15 -1.35
CA GLU A 216 -12.34 -6.39 -2.44
C GLU A 216 -11.65 -6.33 -3.81
N LEU A 217 -10.85 -5.29 -4.08
CA LEU A 217 -10.07 -5.18 -5.33
C LEU A 217 -9.09 -6.35 -5.52
N PHE A 218 -8.41 -6.78 -4.45
CA PHE A 218 -7.54 -7.95 -4.51
C PHE A 218 -8.31 -9.23 -4.87
N ARG A 219 -9.52 -9.42 -4.33
CA ARG A 219 -10.39 -10.55 -4.67
C ARG A 219 -10.95 -10.47 -6.08
N ALA A 220 -11.15 -9.26 -6.61
CA ALA A 220 -11.54 -9.00 -8.00
C ALA A 220 -10.40 -9.21 -9.00
N GLY A 221 -9.16 -9.45 -8.54
CA GLY A 221 -7.99 -9.67 -9.39
C GLY A 221 -7.22 -8.39 -9.74
N ASP A 222 -7.48 -7.27 -9.07
CA ASP A 222 -6.73 -6.02 -9.18
C ASP A 222 -5.75 -5.85 -7.99
N PRO A 223 -4.52 -6.38 -8.07
CA PRO A 223 -3.52 -6.16 -7.03
C PRO A 223 -2.98 -4.73 -7.00
N GLU A 224 -3.14 -3.95 -8.08
CA GLU A 224 -2.65 -2.58 -8.16
C GLU A 224 -3.56 -1.61 -7.40
N GLY A 225 -4.87 -1.61 -7.70
CA GLY A 225 -5.86 -0.86 -6.93
C GLY A 225 -5.90 -1.29 -5.46
N ALA A 226 -5.71 -2.59 -5.18
CA ALA A 226 -5.54 -3.09 -3.82
C ALA A 226 -4.31 -2.47 -3.10
N ALA A 227 -3.14 -2.46 -3.75
CA ALA A 227 -1.93 -1.83 -3.20
C ALA A 227 -2.14 -0.33 -2.93
N ARG A 228 -2.81 0.39 -3.84
CA ARG A 228 -3.16 1.81 -3.68
C ARG A 228 -4.06 2.04 -2.46
N CYS A 229 -5.09 1.21 -2.27
CA CYS A 229 -5.95 1.26 -1.08
C CYS A 229 -5.17 1.06 0.22
N TYR A 230 -4.32 0.01 0.30
CA TYR A 230 -3.49 -0.23 1.48
C TYR A 230 -2.49 0.91 1.73
N GLY A 231 -1.92 1.51 0.68
CA GLY A 231 -1.08 2.70 0.79
C GLY A 231 -1.81 3.95 1.29
N ARG A 232 -3.09 4.12 0.99
CA ARG A 232 -3.94 5.20 1.55
C ARG A 232 -4.26 4.95 3.03
N ALA A 233 -4.65 3.72 3.38
CA ALA A 233 -4.85 3.33 4.78
C ALA A 233 -3.58 3.54 5.64
N LEU A 234 -2.41 3.14 5.13
CA LEU A 234 -1.13 3.36 5.82
C LEU A 234 -0.79 4.86 5.97
N ARG A 235 -1.10 5.71 4.98
CA ARG A 235 -0.90 7.17 5.07
C ARG A 235 -1.75 7.81 6.17
N LEU A 236 -3.02 7.42 6.29
CA LEU A 236 -3.89 7.87 7.40
C LEU A 236 -3.28 7.48 8.76
N LEU A 237 -2.94 6.20 8.91
CA LEU A 237 -2.40 5.67 10.16
C LEU A 237 -1.01 6.23 10.49
N LEU A 238 -0.17 6.59 9.51
CA LEU A 238 1.19 7.12 9.73
C LEU A 238 1.19 8.37 10.63
N THR A 239 0.13 9.19 10.55
CA THR A 239 -0.02 10.41 11.36
C THR A 239 -0.32 10.16 12.84
N LEU A 240 -0.57 8.89 13.24
CA LEU A 240 -0.87 8.52 14.62
C LEU A 240 0.41 8.23 15.44
N PRO A 241 0.48 8.66 16.71
CA PRO A 241 1.66 8.46 17.56
C PRO A 241 1.94 6.97 17.86
N PRO A 242 3.18 6.61 18.23
CA PRO A 242 3.54 5.27 18.69
C PRO A 242 2.71 4.84 19.93
N PRO A 243 2.39 3.55 20.11
CA PRO A 243 2.79 2.42 19.27
C PRO A 243 2.09 2.37 17.90
N GLY A 244 1.03 3.16 17.70
CA GLY A 244 0.25 3.21 16.47
C GLY A 244 -0.61 1.96 16.25
N SER A 245 -1.69 2.11 15.50
CA SER A 245 -2.71 1.07 15.31
C SER A 245 -2.11 -0.31 14.95
N PRO A 246 -2.57 -1.42 15.58
CA PRO A 246 -2.14 -2.78 15.22
C PRO A 246 -2.48 -3.12 13.76
N GLU A 247 -3.48 -2.44 13.19
CA GLU A 247 -3.89 -2.58 11.80
C GLU A 247 -2.79 -2.24 10.78
N ARG A 248 -1.75 -1.48 11.18
CA ARG A 248 -0.54 -1.28 10.37
C ARG A 248 0.11 -2.62 9.98
N THR A 249 0.11 -3.63 10.87
CA THR A 249 0.66 -4.97 10.55
C THR A 249 -0.11 -5.62 9.41
N VAL A 250 -1.43 -5.71 9.53
CA VAL A 250 -2.31 -6.34 8.52
C VAL A 250 -2.19 -5.63 7.17
N LEU A 251 -2.12 -4.30 7.18
CA LEU A 251 -1.93 -3.49 5.98
C LEU A 251 -0.59 -3.74 5.30
N HIS A 252 0.52 -3.77 6.04
CA HIS A 252 1.83 -4.11 5.47
C HIS A 252 1.89 -5.56 4.96
N ALA A 253 1.27 -6.51 5.66
CA ALA A 253 1.19 -7.91 5.22
C ALA A 253 0.43 -8.04 3.89
N ASN A 254 -0.70 -7.34 3.75
CA ASN A 254 -1.50 -7.34 2.53
C ASN A 254 -0.82 -6.59 1.38
N LEU A 255 -0.19 -5.44 1.66
CA LEU A 255 0.59 -4.69 0.68
C LEU A 255 1.76 -5.51 0.13
N ALA A 256 2.46 -6.28 0.98
CA ALA A 256 3.51 -7.21 0.54
C ALA A 256 2.99 -8.29 -0.41
N ALA A 257 1.74 -8.74 -0.24
CA ALA A 257 1.12 -9.71 -1.16
C ALA A 257 0.88 -9.09 -2.55
N CYS A 258 0.34 -7.87 -2.60
CA CYS A 258 0.19 -7.13 -3.85
C CYS A 258 1.54 -6.86 -4.53
N GLN A 259 2.54 -6.42 -3.77
CA GLN A 259 3.87 -6.10 -4.30
C GLN A 259 4.57 -7.34 -4.89
N LEU A 260 4.37 -8.54 -4.35
CA LEU A 260 4.85 -9.77 -4.97
C LEU A 260 4.16 -10.06 -6.31
N LEU A 261 2.84 -9.91 -6.39
CA LEU A 261 2.09 -10.11 -7.63
C LEU A 261 2.45 -9.08 -8.71
N LEU A 262 2.78 -7.85 -8.31
CA LEU A 262 3.20 -6.76 -9.19
C LEU A 262 4.70 -6.83 -9.60
N GLY A 263 5.43 -7.89 -9.22
CA GLY A 263 6.85 -8.04 -9.55
C GLY A 263 7.78 -7.04 -8.83
N GLN A 264 7.40 -6.57 -7.64
CA GLN A 264 8.11 -5.56 -6.85
C GLN A 264 8.73 -6.17 -5.57
N PRO A 265 9.67 -7.13 -5.67
CA PRO A 265 10.16 -7.88 -4.52
C PRO A 265 10.92 -7.02 -3.51
N HIS A 266 11.55 -5.92 -3.94
CA HIS A 266 12.24 -4.99 -3.03
C HIS A 266 11.28 -4.30 -2.06
N LEU A 267 10.10 -3.85 -2.54
CA LEU A 267 9.07 -3.26 -1.68
C LEU A 267 8.38 -4.34 -0.84
N ALA A 268 8.12 -5.52 -1.41
CA ALA A 268 7.52 -6.63 -0.69
C ALA A 268 8.37 -7.06 0.52
N ALA A 269 9.70 -7.09 0.37
CA ALA A 269 10.62 -7.38 1.46
C ALA A 269 10.52 -6.32 2.59
N GLN A 270 10.57 -5.03 2.25
CA GLN A 270 10.43 -3.93 3.22
C GLN A 270 9.07 -3.95 3.95
N SER A 271 7.98 -4.21 3.22
CA SER A 271 6.65 -4.38 3.82
C SER A 271 6.60 -5.58 4.77
N CYS A 272 7.27 -6.70 4.44
CA CYS A 272 7.38 -7.83 5.36
C CYS A 272 8.27 -7.51 6.57
N ASP A 273 9.34 -6.74 6.41
CA ASP A 273 10.18 -6.31 7.53
C ASP A 273 9.36 -5.50 8.55
N ARG A 274 8.49 -4.58 8.11
CA ARG A 274 7.55 -3.85 8.99
C ARG A 274 6.58 -4.74 9.77
N VAL A 275 6.18 -5.87 9.19
CA VAL A 275 5.37 -6.88 9.89
C VAL A 275 6.22 -7.61 10.94
N LEU A 276 7.41 -8.06 10.55
CA LEU A 276 8.28 -8.88 11.39
C LEU A 276 8.98 -8.07 12.51
N GLU A 277 9.08 -6.74 12.38
CA GLU A 277 9.43 -5.80 13.44
C GLU A 277 8.44 -5.85 14.61
N ARG A 278 7.15 -6.10 14.33
CA ARG A 278 6.07 -6.22 15.34
C ARG A 278 5.85 -7.66 15.76
N GLU A 279 5.84 -8.57 14.80
CA GLU A 279 5.47 -9.98 14.97
C GLU A 279 6.52 -10.89 14.31
N PRO A 280 7.66 -11.17 14.97
CA PRO A 280 8.76 -11.94 14.39
C PRO A 280 8.38 -13.38 13.96
N GLY A 281 7.27 -13.90 14.46
CA GLY A 281 6.70 -15.22 14.13
C GLY A 281 5.55 -15.19 13.12
N HIS A 282 5.30 -14.08 12.42
CA HIS A 282 4.21 -13.97 11.45
C HIS A 282 4.52 -14.82 10.19
N VAL A 283 3.94 -16.02 10.13
CA VAL A 283 4.26 -17.05 9.11
C VAL A 283 4.10 -16.54 7.67
N LYS A 284 3.00 -15.86 7.33
CA LYS A 284 2.80 -15.32 5.97
C LYS A 284 3.84 -14.26 5.58
N ALA A 285 4.30 -13.43 6.52
CA ALA A 285 5.32 -12.41 6.25
C ALA A 285 6.70 -13.04 6.11
N LEU A 286 7.05 -14.05 6.91
CA LEU A 286 8.26 -14.86 6.72
C LEU A 286 8.27 -15.52 5.33
N TYR A 287 7.17 -16.15 4.92
CA TYR A 287 7.04 -16.76 3.60
C TYR A 287 7.18 -15.73 2.47
N ARG A 288 6.43 -14.62 2.53
CA ARG A 288 6.47 -13.53 1.53
C ARG A 288 7.85 -12.90 1.43
N ARG A 289 8.54 -12.68 2.57
CA ARG A 289 9.92 -12.19 2.57
C ARG A 289 10.87 -13.23 1.98
N GLY A 290 10.69 -14.52 2.26
CA GLY A 290 11.44 -15.60 1.64
C GLY A 290 11.37 -15.55 0.11
N VAL A 291 10.15 -15.50 -0.45
CA VAL A 291 9.90 -15.36 -1.90
C VAL A 291 10.52 -14.07 -2.46
N ALA A 292 10.36 -12.95 -1.77
CA ALA A 292 10.93 -11.66 -2.18
C ALA A 292 12.47 -11.70 -2.22
N GLN A 293 13.12 -12.25 -1.19
CA GLN A 293 14.58 -12.37 -1.11
C GLN A 293 15.11 -13.34 -2.16
N ALA A 294 14.39 -14.42 -2.48
CA ALA A 294 14.73 -15.33 -3.58
C ALA A 294 14.70 -14.63 -4.95
N ALA A 295 13.67 -13.81 -5.20
CA ALA A 295 13.57 -13.00 -6.41
C ALA A 295 14.65 -11.91 -6.52
N LEU A 296 15.14 -11.40 -5.37
CA LEU A 296 16.28 -10.48 -5.30
C LEU A 296 17.65 -11.18 -5.38
N GLY A 297 17.69 -12.51 -5.41
CA GLY A 297 18.93 -13.30 -5.41
C GLY A 297 19.63 -13.43 -4.04
N ASN A 298 19.01 -12.99 -2.94
CA ASN A 298 19.53 -13.09 -1.58
C ASN A 298 19.18 -14.47 -0.97
N LEU A 299 19.78 -15.53 -1.51
CA LEU A 299 19.32 -16.90 -1.31
C LEU A 299 19.51 -17.43 0.12
N GLU A 300 20.52 -16.96 0.86
CA GLU A 300 20.74 -17.33 2.26
C GLU A 300 19.62 -16.77 3.15
N LYS A 301 19.20 -15.52 2.90
CA LYS A 301 18.09 -14.87 3.62
C LYS A 301 16.77 -15.57 3.29
N ALA A 302 16.53 -15.86 2.01
CA ALA A 302 15.37 -16.63 1.57
C ALA A 302 15.29 -18.00 2.26
N THR A 303 16.40 -18.75 2.24
CA THR A 303 16.54 -20.05 2.91
C THR A 303 16.26 -19.95 4.41
N ALA A 304 16.78 -18.93 5.09
CA ALA A 304 16.60 -18.74 6.52
C ALA A 304 15.13 -18.48 6.91
N ASP A 305 14.41 -17.69 6.12
CA ASP A 305 13.00 -17.39 6.40
C ASP A 305 12.06 -18.55 6.02
N LEU A 306 12.30 -19.23 4.89
CA LEU A 306 11.53 -20.43 4.51
C LEU A 306 11.71 -21.58 5.51
N LYS A 307 12.92 -21.75 6.08
CA LYS A 307 13.16 -22.71 7.17
C LYS A 307 12.37 -22.36 8.44
N LYS A 308 12.19 -21.08 8.77
CA LYS A 308 11.33 -20.68 9.91
C LYS A 308 9.86 -20.98 9.64
N VAL A 309 9.38 -20.79 8.41
CA VAL A 309 8.02 -21.18 8.00
C VAL A 309 7.83 -22.68 8.19
N LEU A 310 8.75 -23.51 7.69
CA LEU A 310 8.70 -24.97 7.82
C LEU A 310 8.91 -25.48 9.26
N ALA A 311 9.53 -24.70 10.14
CA ALA A 311 9.62 -25.02 11.57
C ALA A 311 8.28 -24.83 12.30
N VAL A 312 7.40 -23.95 11.81
CA VAL A 312 6.06 -23.71 12.37
C VAL A 312 5.01 -24.59 11.69
N ASP A 313 5.06 -24.72 10.36
CA ASP A 313 4.23 -25.61 9.57
C ASP A 313 5.09 -26.49 8.65
N PRO A 314 5.53 -27.68 9.12
CA PRO A 314 6.31 -28.62 8.33
C PRO A 314 5.58 -29.17 7.09
N LYS A 315 4.24 -29.01 7.01
CA LYS A 315 3.42 -29.49 5.89
C LYS A 315 3.12 -28.39 4.87
N ASN A 316 3.69 -27.19 5.03
CA ASN A 316 3.52 -26.10 4.10
C ASN A 316 4.20 -26.39 2.76
N ARG A 317 3.45 -27.02 1.84
CA ARG A 317 3.93 -27.40 0.51
C ARG A 317 4.52 -26.24 -0.28
N ALA A 318 3.91 -25.05 -0.21
CA ALA A 318 4.40 -23.87 -0.91
C ALA A 318 5.80 -23.45 -0.42
N ALA A 319 6.04 -23.50 0.90
CA ALA A 319 7.35 -23.22 1.48
C ALA A 319 8.39 -24.32 1.19
N GLN A 320 7.97 -25.57 1.01
CA GLN A 320 8.85 -26.66 0.55
C GLN A 320 9.29 -26.45 -0.90
N GLU A 321 8.33 -26.27 -1.81
CA GLU A 321 8.57 -26.04 -3.25
C GLU A 321 9.45 -24.80 -3.49
N GLU A 322 9.18 -23.71 -2.76
CA GLU A 322 9.97 -22.47 -2.84
C GLU A 322 11.38 -22.65 -2.28
N LEU A 323 11.56 -23.43 -1.21
CA LEU A 323 12.87 -23.72 -0.64
C LEU A 323 13.72 -24.59 -1.58
N GLU A 324 13.12 -25.58 -2.24
CA GLU A 324 13.78 -26.36 -3.30
C GLU A 324 14.21 -25.45 -4.47
N ARG A 325 13.34 -24.54 -4.92
CA ARG A 325 13.65 -23.54 -5.96
C ARG A 325 14.87 -22.69 -5.58
N VAL A 326 14.92 -22.20 -4.35
CA VAL A 326 16.07 -21.43 -3.81
C VAL A 326 17.35 -22.27 -3.81
N PHE A 327 17.30 -23.54 -3.39
CA PHE A 327 18.48 -24.42 -3.42
C PHE A 327 19.00 -24.69 -4.84
N PHE A 328 18.13 -24.88 -5.83
CA PHE A 328 18.55 -25.03 -7.23
C PHE A 328 19.13 -23.72 -7.79
N GLN A 329 18.57 -22.56 -7.43
CA GLN A 329 19.09 -21.26 -7.83
C GLN A 329 20.49 -21.01 -7.26
N GLY A 330 20.75 -21.41 -6.00
CA GLY A 330 22.06 -21.27 -5.35
C GLY A 330 23.13 -22.11 -6.03
N LYS A 331 22.87 -23.41 -6.25
CA LYS A 331 23.79 -24.28 -7.00
C LYS A 331 24.14 -23.73 -8.39
N LYS A 332 23.20 -23.07 -9.06
CA LYS A 332 23.44 -22.43 -10.37
C LYS A 332 24.31 -21.16 -10.25
N GLN A 333 24.10 -20.34 -9.23
CA GLN A 333 24.95 -19.17 -8.94
C GLN A 333 26.37 -19.60 -8.57
N ASP A 334 26.54 -20.56 -7.66
CA ASP A 334 27.84 -21.10 -7.24
C ASP A 334 28.62 -21.69 -8.42
N ALA A 335 27.96 -22.48 -9.27
CA ALA A 335 28.59 -23.05 -10.47
C ALA A 335 29.01 -21.95 -11.47
N GLY A 336 28.20 -20.90 -11.64
CA GLY A 336 28.53 -19.75 -12.47
C GLY A 336 29.73 -18.96 -11.94
N LEU A 337 29.77 -18.70 -10.63
CA LEU A 337 30.89 -18.05 -9.95
C LEU A 337 32.18 -18.88 -10.08
N ALA A 338 32.11 -20.20 -9.82
CA ALA A 338 33.25 -21.10 -9.96
C ALA A 338 33.77 -21.16 -11.42
N GLN A 339 32.88 -21.14 -12.42
CA GLN A 339 33.29 -21.06 -13.82
C GLN A 339 33.92 -19.71 -14.17
N GLY A 340 33.39 -18.60 -13.64
CA GLY A 340 33.95 -17.26 -13.83
C GLY A 340 35.35 -17.13 -13.24
N LEU A 341 35.54 -17.58 -12.00
CA LEU A 341 36.84 -17.60 -11.32
C LEU A 341 37.88 -18.43 -12.08
N ARG A 342 37.50 -19.62 -12.58
CA ARG A 342 38.39 -20.45 -13.42
C ARG A 342 38.84 -19.78 -14.71
N LYS A 343 38.05 -18.86 -15.29
CA LYS A 343 38.42 -18.09 -16.49
C LYS A 343 39.28 -16.86 -16.20
N MET A 344 39.28 -16.36 -14.96
CA MET A 344 40.05 -15.18 -14.55
C MET A 344 41.41 -15.53 -13.94
N PHE A 345 41.56 -16.75 -13.41
CA PHE A 345 42.74 -17.15 -12.62
C PHE A 345 43.32 -18.53 -13.00
N GLY A 346 42.87 -19.13 -14.10
CA GLY A 346 43.34 -20.43 -14.62
C GLY A 346 43.72 -20.34 -16.09
#